data_AF-A0A9N9UNN0-F1
#
_entry.id   AF-A0A9N9UNN0-F1
#
_cell.length_a   1.000
_cell.length_b   1.000
_cell.length_c   1.000
_cell.angle_alpha   90.00
_cell.angle_beta   90.00
_cell.angle_gamma   90.00
#
_symmetry.space_group_name_H-M   'P 1'
#
loop_
_entity.id
_entity.type
_entity.pdbx_description
1 polymer ?
#
loop_
_entity_poly.entity_id
_entity_poly.type
_entity_poly.pdbx_seq_one_letter_code
_entity_poly.pdbx_strand_id
1 'polypeptide(L)'
;MNLPTNLFLALALFTSSSLQCHSWAGHYYQDPSSPAFPFPFPYVGGNGSVQNLDTMAPAAQCSRAERVASLLLSKHSLELVSYREIQSLWAGYGSISAITARATTDAAAEQMDNLLGRRSDRTYPLVLKLIAPPPPSSSAKVVQDEGHLRKMLSYGVEQYFYTRIAPELADDVPVAKIVATAQADDVTGLEVDEKAELKGVTATVMADLRSEFPVPGGRRESLNQTQVSSALGWLARFHGSSWEWLPTELDEFLSPPLQEAKIRSEQGEDKGGRSIWLNGGYTYLATRRKEYQSLVEDKSSEWSDALCKPVKGSCESIAEIVAAFLTPSGRPFETYIHGDVKSDNLFTTRSGDRVAFVDFQYVGLGLGVSDLAKLFTCSVPQDLLVSEDDGSLPEELAMESGERKLLEEYLNTLHEFADMADIDYPWDLFVRHWETALVDWCRFQASWGFWGNTEWLEARVRSILKDEGWREWLLAQRDTGEI
;
A
#
# COMPACT_ATOMS: atom_id res chain seq x y z
N MET A 1 -28.95 22.63 -9.27
CA MET A 1 -27.52 22.95 -9.41
C MET A 1 -26.78 21.62 -9.35
N ASN A 2 -26.50 21.08 -10.54
CA ASN A 2 -25.97 19.74 -10.75
C ASN A 2 -24.44 19.81 -10.74
N LEU A 3 -23.81 19.15 -9.77
CA LEU A 3 -22.37 18.87 -9.80
C LEU A 3 -22.14 17.62 -10.67
N PRO A 4 -21.18 17.62 -11.61
CA PRO A 4 -21.03 16.54 -12.57
C PRO A 4 -20.33 15.31 -11.96
N THR A 5 -20.80 14.17 -12.45
CA THR A 5 -20.49 12.77 -12.14
C THR A 5 -19.08 12.32 -12.62
N ASN A 6 -18.01 13.00 -12.24
CA ASN A 6 -16.64 12.60 -12.59
C ASN A 6 -15.82 12.24 -11.34
N LEU A 7 -15.92 10.98 -10.90
CA LEU A 7 -15.23 10.48 -9.70
C LEU A 7 -14.69 9.05 -9.88
N PHE A 8 -13.91 8.73 -10.93
CA PHE A 8 -13.42 7.33 -11.12
C PHE A 8 -12.01 7.16 -11.71
N LEU A 9 -11.35 6.07 -11.24
CA LEU A 9 -10.02 5.49 -11.56
C LEU A 9 -8.81 5.87 -10.67
N ALA A 10 -8.72 5.26 -9.47
CA ALA A 10 -7.46 5.08 -8.72
C ALA A 10 -7.49 3.72 -8.00
N LEU A 11 -7.37 2.65 -8.78
CA LEU A 11 -6.98 1.28 -8.36
C LEU A 11 -6.78 0.33 -9.55
N ALA A 12 -6.90 0.82 -10.79
CA ALA A 12 -6.88 0.03 -12.02
C ALA A 12 -5.71 0.33 -12.96
N LEU A 13 -4.54 0.75 -12.45
CA LEU A 13 -3.37 1.00 -13.32
C LEU A 13 -2.10 0.22 -13.04
N PHE A 14 -2.06 -0.69 -12.08
CA PHE A 14 -0.88 -1.54 -11.91
C PHE A 14 -1.27 -2.96 -11.50
N THR A 15 -1.95 -3.67 -12.40
CA THR A 15 -2.26 -5.09 -12.25
C THR A 15 -2.22 -5.80 -13.61
N SER A 16 -1.04 -6.30 -14.01
CA SER A 16 -0.95 -7.39 -14.99
C SER A 16 0.12 -8.40 -14.58
N SER A 17 -0.30 -9.49 -13.96
CA SER A 17 0.33 -10.79 -14.18
C SER A 17 -0.45 -11.45 -15.32
N SER A 18 0.18 -11.48 -16.50
CA SER A 18 -0.24 -12.04 -17.80
C SER A 18 -0.56 -11.03 -18.91
N LEU A 19 0.49 -10.43 -19.47
CA LEU A 19 0.51 -10.07 -20.89
C LEU A 19 1.68 -10.82 -21.52
N GLN A 20 1.35 -11.88 -22.27
CA GLN A 20 2.28 -12.45 -23.24
C GLN A 20 2.60 -11.35 -24.25
N CYS A 21 3.84 -10.87 -24.22
CA CYS A 21 4.41 -10.10 -25.32
C CYS A 21 4.46 -11.01 -26.56
N HIS A 22 3.68 -10.70 -27.58
CA HIS A 22 4.09 -10.97 -28.94
C HIS A 22 4.36 -9.62 -29.60
N SER A 23 5.57 -9.53 -30.16
CA SER A 23 6.00 -8.45 -31.02
C SER A 23 5.00 -8.24 -32.17
N TRP A 24 5.02 -7.06 -32.77
CA TRP A 24 5.21 -6.89 -34.21
C TRP A 24 5.12 -5.37 -34.49
N ALA A 25 6.26 -4.81 -34.89
CA ALA A 25 6.36 -3.48 -35.47
C ALA A 25 5.89 -3.53 -36.94
N GLY A 26 5.31 -2.42 -37.42
CA GLY A 26 5.33 -2.09 -38.86
C GLY A 26 4.02 -1.58 -39.47
N HIS A 27 4.00 -0.26 -39.72
CA HIS A 27 3.37 0.47 -40.83
C HIS A 27 1.93 0.11 -41.30
N TYR A 28 1.01 1.08 -41.31
CA TYR A 28 0.70 1.87 -42.52
C TYR A 28 -0.36 2.97 -42.26
N TYR A 29 -0.31 3.94 -43.17
CA TYR A 29 -1.01 5.22 -43.32
C TYR A 29 -2.55 5.24 -43.16
N GLN A 30 -3.03 6.45 -42.82
CA GLN A 30 -4.42 6.93 -42.96
C GLN A 30 -4.86 7.02 -44.44
N ASP A 31 -6.12 6.67 -44.72
CA ASP A 31 -6.98 7.39 -45.68
C ASP A 31 -8.48 7.11 -45.40
N PRO A 32 -9.40 8.11 -45.40
CA PRO A 32 -10.82 7.93 -45.13
C PRO A 32 -11.69 8.09 -46.40
N SER A 33 -12.50 7.08 -46.74
CA SER A 33 -13.67 7.27 -47.62
C SER A 33 -14.69 6.12 -47.53
N SER A 34 -15.92 6.49 -47.16
CA SER A 34 -17.26 5.84 -47.22
C SER A 34 -17.57 4.90 -48.41
N PRO A 35 -18.77 4.24 -48.55
CA PRO A 35 -19.96 4.10 -47.65
C PRO A 35 -20.69 2.70 -47.65
N ALA A 36 -21.74 2.60 -46.81
CA ALA A 36 -23.11 2.06 -47.12
C ALA A 36 -23.55 0.56 -47.01
N PHE A 37 -24.50 0.34 -46.07
CA PHE A 37 -25.79 -0.43 -46.11
C PHE A 37 -25.80 -2.01 -46.12
N PRO A 38 -26.94 -2.70 -45.85
CA PRO A 38 -27.82 -2.75 -44.65
C PRO A 38 -28.26 -4.18 -44.18
N PHE A 39 -28.91 -4.26 -43.00
CA PHE A 39 -29.97 -5.17 -42.44
C PHE A 39 -30.45 -6.45 -43.19
N PRO A 40 -31.06 -7.49 -42.52
CA PRO A 40 -32.14 -7.35 -41.51
C PRO A 40 -32.30 -8.42 -40.39
N PHE A 41 -33.20 -8.06 -39.45
CA PHE A 41 -33.88 -8.87 -38.42
C PHE A 41 -34.75 -10.02 -38.99
N PRO A 42 -35.23 -10.91 -38.10
CA PRO A 42 -36.63 -11.33 -38.18
C PRO A 42 -37.41 -11.11 -36.87
N TYR A 43 -38.69 -10.79 -37.07
CA TYR A 43 -39.76 -10.61 -36.10
C TYR A 43 -40.65 -11.87 -36.13
N VAL A 44 -41.09 -12.38 -34.97
CA VAL A 44 -42.18 -13.36 -34.88
C VAL A 44 -43.11 -12.91 -33.75
N GLY A 45 -44.39 -12.75 -34.07
CA GLY A 45 -45.47 -12.45 -33.13
C GLY A 45 -46.44 -13.62 -32.96
N GLY A 46 -47.11 -13.68 -31.82
CA GLY A 46 -48.23 -14.59 -31.57
C GLY A 46 -48.78 -14.56 -30.12
N ASN A 47 -49.84 -13.74 -29.93
CA ASN A 47 -50.96 -13.77 -28.96
C ASN A 47 -50.87 -14.50 -27.60
N GLY A 48 -51.28 -13.79 -26.53
CA GLY A 48 -51.94 -14.41 -25.38
C GLY A 48 -51.96 -13.60 -24.06
N SER A 49 -53.17 -13.23 -23.61
CA SER A 49 -53.59 -12.86 -22.25
C SER A 49 -53.03 -11.58 -21.58
N VAL A 50 -53.96 -10.65 -21.36
CA VAL A 50 -53.88 -9.58 -20.36
C VAL A 50 -53.87 -10.20 -18.97
N GLN A 51 -52.76 -10.09 -18.25
CA GLN A 51 -52.71 -10.24 -16.80
C GLN A 51 -52.20 -8.94 -16.20
N ASN A 52 -53.05 -8.32 -15.38
CA ASN A 52 -52.64 -7.25 -14.47
C ASN A 52 -51.58 -7.81 -13.52
N LEU A 53 -50.34 -7.36 -13.67
CA LEU A 53 -49.29 -7.53 -12.67
C LEU A 53 -49.03 -6.16 -12.03
N ASP A 54 -49.91 -5.80 -11.10
CA ASP A 54 -49.49 -5.01 -9.95
C ASP A 54 -48.59 -5.90 -9.08
N THR A 55 -47.34 -6.05 -9.49
CA THR A 55 -46.28 -6.50 -8.58
C THR A 55 -45.40 -5.31 -8.30
N MET A 56 -45.62 -4.72 -7.12
CA MET A 56 -44.66 -3.84 -6.47
C MET A 56 -43.27 -4.47 -6.59
N ALA A 57 -42.31 -3.68 -7.07
CA ALA A 57 -40.91 -4.06 -7.03
C ALA A 57 -40.55 -4.52 -5.60
N PRO A 58 -39.93 -5.70 -5.41
CA PRO A 58 -39.48 -6.10 -4.10
C PRO A 58 -38.52 -5.03 -3.58
N ALA A 59 -38.73 -4.56 -2.35
CA ALA A 59 -37.81 -3.67 -1.66
C ALA A 59 -36.39 -4.22 -1.83
N ALA A 60 -35.48 -3.41 -2.39
CA ALA A 60 -34.13 -3.83 -2.69
C ALA A 60 -33.50 -4.47 -1.45
N GLN A 61 -33.17 -5.76 -1.57
CA GLN A 61 -32.62 -6.52 -0.45
C GLN A 61 -31.27 -5.89 -0.10
N CYS A 62 -31.16 -5.35 1.12
CA CYS A 62 -29.96 -4.73 1.68
C CYS A 62 -28.73 -5.60 1.42
N SER A 63 -27.61 -5.04 0.94
CA SER A 63 -26.42 -5.82 0.60
C SER A 63 -25.76 -6.42 1.84
N ARG A 64 -24.98 -7.51 1.70
CA ARG A 64 -24.21 -8.07 2.84
C ARG A 64 -23.31 -7.03 3.50
N ALA A 65 -22.67 -6.17 2.70
CA ALA A 65 -21.80 -5.12 3.21
C ALA A 65 -22.56 -4.08 4.04
N GLU A 66 -23.76 -3.72 3.63
CA GLU A 66 -24.64 -2.79 4.35
C GLU A 66 -25.16 -3.40 5.66
N ARG A 67 -25.47 -4.71 5.67
CA ARG A 67 -25.82 -5.43 6.91
C ARG A 67 -24.65 -5.53 7.88
N VAL A 68 -23.45 -5.85 7.38
CA VAL A 68 -22.22 -5.87 8.21
C VAL A 68 -21.96 -4.47 8.78
N ALA A 69 -22.06 -3.41 7.98
CA ALA A 69 -21.90 -2.04 8.48
C ALA A 69 -22.91 -1.71 9.59
N SER A 70 -24.18 -2.05 9.38
CA SER A 70 -25.25 -1.82 10.37
C SER A 70 -24.98 -2.56 11.68
N LEU A 71 -24.51 -3.81 11.60
CA LEU A 71 -24.16 -4.63 12.76
C LEU A 71 -22.96 -4.06 13.51
N LEU A 72 -21.91 -3.62 12.82
CA LEU A 72 -20.74 -3.05 13.48
C LEU A 72 -21.08 -1.72 14.16
N LEU A 73 -21.85 -0.87 13.50
CA LEU A 73 -22.26 0.42 14.05
C LEU A 73 -23.19 0.26 15.27
N SER A 74 -24.13 -0.70 15.24
CA SER A 74 -25.11 -0.88 16.33
C SER A 74 -24.45 -1.20 17.67
N LYS A 75 -23.33 -1.94 17.67
CA LYS A 75 -22.51 -2.24 18.87
C LYS A 75 -21.97 -0.99 19.56
N HIS A 76 -21.87 0.12 18.82
CA HIS A 76 -21.39 1.41 19.32
C HIS A 76 -22.51 2.45 19.46
N SER A 77 -23.78 2.02 19.51
CA SER A 77 -24.94 2.93 19.53
C SER A 77 -24.94 3.92 18.34
N LEU A 78 -24.53 3.43 17.17
CA LEU A 78 -24.57 4.14 15.90
C LEU A 78 -25.56 3.45 14.97
N GLU A 79 -26.37 4.23 14.26
CA GLU A 79 -27.24 3.73 13.20
C GLU A 79 -26.68 4.09 11.82
N LEU A 80 -26.81 3.18 10.85
CA LEU A 80 -26.45 3.43 9.47
C LEU A 80 -27.51 4.30 8.79
N VAL A 81 -27.12 5.48 8.32
CA VAL A 81 -28.00 6.46 7.66
C VAL A 81 -27.92 6.36 6.14
N SER A 82 -26.72 6.14 5.61
CA SER A 82 -26.51 6.01 4.17
C SER A 82 -25.35 5.07 3.87
N TYR A 83 -25.45 4.35 2.76
CA TYR A 83 -24.41 3.47 2.23
C TYR A 83 -24.20 3.75 0.75
N ARG A 84 -22.93 3.83 0.33
CA ARG A 84 -22.56 3.92 -1.08
C ARG A 84 -21.24 3.20 -1.31
N GLU A 85 -21.28 2.10 -2.06
CA GLU A 85 -20.06 1.44 -2.53
C GLU A 85 -19.23 2.40 -3.40
N ILE A 86 -17.93 2.50 -3.09
CA ILE A 86 -16.98 3.33 -3.83
C ILE A 86 -16.26 2.46 -4.87
N GLN A 87 -15.80 1.29 -4.46
CA GLN A 87 -15.00 0.40 -5.30
C GLN A 87 -14.97 -1.03 -4.75
N SER A 88 -14.76 -2.00 -5.64
CA SER A 88 -14.45 -3.38 -5.26
C SER A 88 -12.95 -3.56 -4.99
N LEU A 89 -12.62 -4.46 -4.07
CA LEU A 89 -11.23 -4.90 -3.81
C LEU A 89 -10.78 -5.89 -4.89
N TRP A 90 -9.46 -6.04 -5.03
CA TRP A 90 -8.86 -6.86 -6.09
C TRP A 90 -9.32 -8.32 -6.04
N ALA A 91 -9.42 -8.96 -7.20
CA ALA A 91 -9.84 -10.36 -7.37
C ALA A 91 -11.19 -10.70 -6.70
N GLY A 92 -12.06 -9.70 -6.50
CA GLY A 92 -13.37 -9.88 -5.88
C GLY A 92 -13.32 -10.11 -4.37
N TYR A 93 -12.27 -9.65 -3.68
CA TYR A 93 -12.06 -9.89 -2.25
C TYR A 93 -12.93 -9.02 -1.35
N GLY A 94 -13.86 -8.24 -1.87
CA GLY A 94 -14.74 -7.38 -1.08
C GLY A 94 -14.87 -5.98 -1.68
N SER A 95 -15.13 -4.98 -0.84
CA SER A 95 -15.38 -3.61 -1.30
C SER A 95 -15.01 -2.54 -0.26
N ILE A 96 -14.84 -1.32 -0.75
CA ILE A 96 -14.74 -0.11 0.06
C ILE A 96 -15.99 0.73 -0.19
N SER A 97 -16.63 1.18 0.88
CA SER A 97 -17.89 1.93 0.83
C SER A 97 -17.83 3.19 1.69
N ALA A 98 -18.39 4.29 1.18
CA ALA A 98 -18.69 5.47 1.98
C ALA A 98 -19.97 5.19 2.75
N ILE A 99 -19.94 5.41 4.06
CA ILE A 99 -21.11 5.27 4.91
C ILE A 99 -21.29 6.52 5.77
N THR A 100 -22.53 6.77 6.17
CA THR A 100 -22.85 7.81 7.15
C THR A 100 -23.49 7.14 8.35
N ALA A 101 -22.94 7.37 9.53
CA ALA A 101 -23.47 6.87 10.78
C ALA A 101 -24.09 8.01 11.61
N ARG A 102 -25.11 7.72 12.41
CA ARG A 102 -25.68 8.68 13.36
C ARG A 102 -25.69 8.11 14.77
N ALA A 103 -25.26 8.89 15.77
CA ALA A 103 -25.27 8.49 17.17
C ALA A 103 -26.69 8.50 17.74
N THR A 104 -27.14 7.34 18.22
CA THR A 104 -28.49 7.16 18.77
C THR A 104 -28.60 7.61 20.23
N THR A 105 -27.48 7.74 20.93
CA THR A 105 -27.40 8.24 22.32
C THR A 105 -26.45 9.43 22.43
N ASP A 106 -26.64 10.27 23.45
CA ASP A 106 -25.78 11.44 23.68
C ASP A 106 -24.35 11.01 24.06
N ALA A 107 -24.22 9.91 24.82
CA ALA A 107 -22.93 9.33 25.17
C ALA A 107 -22.14 8.85 23.94
N ALA A 108 -22.83 8.23 22.96
CA ALA A 108 -22.18 7.82 21.72
C ALA A 108 -21.79 9.01 20.85
N ALA A 109 -22.58 10.08 20.85
CA ALA A 109 -22.22 11.31 20.16
C ALA A 109 -20.97 11.95 20.78
N GLU A 110 -20.90 12.03 22.12
CA GLU A 110 -19.72 12.54 22.83
C GLU A 110 -18.48 11.68 22.56
N GLN A 111 -18.60 10.35 22.57
CA GLN A 111 -17.49 9.45 22.25
C GLN A 111 -16.99 9.65 20.82
N MET A 112 -17.88 9.78 19.84
CA MET A 112 -17.53 10.01 18.44
C MET A 112 -16.92 11.40 18.23
N ASP A 113 -17.45 12.43 18.88
CA ASP A 113 -16.91 13.78 18.79
C ASP A 113 -15.48 13.85 19.35
N ASN A 114 -15.22 13.15 20.46
CA ASN A 114 -13.90 13.01 21.05
C ASN A 114 -12.94 12.23 20.14
N LEU A 115 -13.39 11.08 19.60
CA LEU A 115 -12.58 10.23 18.72
C LEU A 115 -12.17 10.95 17.43
N LEU A 116 -13.09 11.73 16.85
CA LEU A 116 -12.89 12.40 15.56
C LEU A 116 -12.40 13.85 15.70
N GLY A 117 -12.18 14.34 16.93
CA GLY A 117 -11.70 15.69 17.19
C GLY A 117 -12.62 16.80 16.67
N ARG A 118 -13.92 16.51 16.48
CA ARG A 118 -14.88 17.46 15.89
C ARG A 118 -16.27 17.26 16.47
N ARG A 119 -16.96 18.38 16.77
CA ARG A 119 -18.38 18.33 17.11
C ARG A 119 -19.22 18.23 15.84
N SER A 120 -20.09 17.22 15.78
CA SER A 120 -21.02 17.04 14.68
C SER A 120 -22.48 17.19 15.13
N ASP A 121 -23.41 17.23 14.19
CA ASP A 121 -24.85 17.15 14.43
C ASP A 121 -25.29 15.70 14.77
N ARG A 122 -24.42 14.95 15.47
CA ARG A 122 -24.49 13.50 15.74
C ARG A 122 -24.36 12.63 14.49
N THR A 123 -24.05 13.20 13.32
CA THR A 123 -23.84 12.47 12.07
C THR A 123 -22.36 12.43 11.69
N TYR A 124 -21.84 11.28 11.29
CA TYR A 124 -20.42 11.06 11.06
C TYR A 124 -20.20 10.39 9.69
N PRO A 125 -19.48 11.03 8.75
CA PRO A 125 -19.02 10.37 7.53
C PRO A 125 -17.87 9.42 7.86
N LEU A 126 -18.03 8.17 7.44
CA LEU A 126 -17.11 7.06 7.70
C LEU A 126 -16.87 6.25 6.41
N VAL A 127 -15.87 5.37 6.46
CA VAL A 127 -15.56 4.42 5.40
C VAL A 127 -15.62 3.00 5.96
N LEU A 128 -16.30 2.11 5.23
CA LEU A 128 -16.27 0.66 5.46
C LEU A 128 -15.29 0.04 4.45
N LYS A 129 -14.28 -0.67 4.95
CA LYS A 129 -13.48 -1.63 4.16
C LYS A 129 -13.95 -3.03 4.55
N LEU A 130 -14.58 -3.73 3.62
CA LEU A 130 -15.06 -5.10 3.80
C LEU A 130 -14.24 -6.05 2.95
N ILE A 131 -13.71 -7.08 3.56
CA ILE A 131 -12.98 -8.16 2.94
C ILE A 131 -13.84 -9.43 3.04
N ALA A 132 -14.26 -9.95 1.90
CA ALA A 132 -15.01 -11.19 1.72
C ALA A 132 -14.34 -11.99 0.60
N PRO A 133 -13.33 -12.83 0.90
CA PRO A 133 -12.62 -13.59 -0.13
C PRO A 133 -13.57 -14.56 -0.85
N PRO A 134 -13.37 -14.80 -2.16
CA PRO A 134 -14.16 -15.78 -2.89
C PRO A 134 -13.96 -17.20 -2.32
N PRO A 135 -14.97 -18.08 -2.39
CA PRO A 135 -14.84 -19.45 -1.95
C PRO A 135 -13.71 -20.16 -2.72
N PRO A 136 -12.95 -21.08 -2.08
CA PRO A 136 -11.88 -21.80 -2.75
C PRO A 136 -12.43 -22.56 -3.97
N SER A 137 -11.76 -22.43 -5.12
CA SER A 137 -12.16 -23.16 -6.33
C SER A 137 -12.01 -24.66 -6.12
N SER A 138 -13.05 -25.44 -6.41
CA SER A 138 -13.12 -26.89 -6.20
C SER A 138 -12.12 -27.75 -7.00
N SER A 139 -11.29 -27.13 -7.84
CA SER A 139 -10.41 -27.83 -8.80
C SER A 139 -8.91 -27.52 -8.67
N ALA A 140 -8.48 -26.74 -7.68
CA ALA A 140 -7.05 -26.48 -7.48
C ALA A 140 -6.47 -27.46 -6.45
N LYS A 141 -5.47 -28.27 -6.86
CA LYS A 141 -4.50 -28.81 -5.90
C LYS A 141 -4.03 -27.65 -5.03
N VAL A 142 -4.06 -27.79 -3.71
CA VAL A 142 -3.62 -26.78 -2.74
C VAL A 142 -2.10 -26.59 -2.88
N VAL A 143 -1.68 -25.93 -3.94
CA VAL A 143 -0.47 -25.13 -3.92
C VAL A 143 -0.90 -23.86 -3.20
N GLN A 144 -0.30 -23.58 -2.04
CA GLN A 144 -0.50 -22.32 -1.35
C GLN A 144 -0.17 -21.18 -2.33
N ASP A 145 -1.19 -20.52 -2.86
CA ASP A 145 -1.01 -19.36 -3.71
C ASP A 145 -0.48 -18.22 -2.83
N GLU A 146 0.81 -17.92 -2.95
CA GLU A 146 1.47 -16.85 -2.21
C GLU A 146 0.76 -15.51 -2.39
N GLY A 147 0.15 -15.25 -3.56
CA GLY A 147 -0.63 -14.04 -3.80
C GLY A 147 -1.92 -14.00 -2.97
N HIS A 148 -2.60 -15.13 -2.82
CA HIS A 148 -3.75 -15.27 -1.92
C HIS A 148 -3.35 -15.08 -0.46
N LEU A 149 -2.31 -15.79 0.00
CA LEU A 149 -1.83 -15.71 1.38
C LEU A 149 -1.44 -14.27 1.75
N ARG A 150 -0.64 -13.62 0.89
CA ARG A 150 -0.20 -12.24 1.08
C ARG A 150 -1.37 -11.28 1.26
N LYS A 151 -2.40 -11.41 0.42
CA LYS A 151 -3.62 -10.60 0.55
C LYS A 151 -4.29 -10.81 1.90
N MET A 152 -4.57 -12.06 2.25
CA MET A 152 -5.26 -12.37 3.50
C MET A 152 -4.50 -11.86 4.72
N LEU A 153 -3.19 -12.09 4.78
CA LEU A 153 -2.33 -11.58 5.84
C LEU A 153 -2.27 -10.05 5.86
N SER A 154 -2.15 -9.39 4.69
CA SER A 154 -2.07 -7.93 4.60
C SER A 154 -3.31 -7.20 5.12
N TYR A 155 -4.50 -7.80 5.01
CA TYR A 155 -5.72 -7.23 5.60
C TYR A 155 -5.70 -7.33 7.13
N GLY A 156 -5.15 -8.42 7.68
CA GLY A 156 -4.92 -8.56 9.12
C GLY A 156 -3.90 -7.55 9.63
N VAL A 157 -2.80 -7.36 8.90
CA VAL A 157 -1.76 -6.36 9.18
C VAL A 157 -2.35 -4.95 9.24
N GLU A 158 -3.12 -4.55 8.23
CA GLU A 158 -3.74 -3.23 8.19
C GLU A 158 -4.70 -3.02 9.36
N GLN A 159 -5.50 -4.03 9.71
CA GLN A 159 -6.40 -3.93 10.86
C GLN A 159 -5.62 -3.86 12.18
N TYR A 160 -4.53 -4.62 12.34
CA TYR A 160 -3.65 -4.52 13.50
C TYR A 160 -3.07 -3.11 13.62
N PHE A 161 -2.56 -2.54 12.53
CA PHE A 161 -2.04 -1.17 12.52
C PHE A 161 -3.06 -0.18 13.05
N TYR A 162 -4.27 -0.16 12.49
CA TYR A 162 -5.28 0.83 12.91
C TYR A 162 -5.80 0.60 14.34
N THR A 163 -5.76 -0.63 14.85
CA THR A 163 -6.27 -0.97 16.19
C THR A 163 -5.22 -0.87 17.29
N ARG A 164 -3.93 -1.05 16.97
CA ARG A 164 -2.86 -1.17 17.97
C ARG A 164 -1.74 -0.14 17.83
N ILE A 165 -1.49 0.36 16.62
CA ILE A 165 -0.38 1.30 16.35
C ILE A 165 -0.92 2.72 16.16
N ALA A 166 -1.88 2.91 15.25
CA ALA A 166 -2.48 4.22 14.97
C ALA A 166 -2.99 5.00 16.20
N PRO A 167 -3.51 4.38 17.28
CA PRO A 167 -3.92 5.10 18.48
C PRO A 167 -2.78 5.75 19.26
N GLU A 168 -1.58 5.20 19.19
CA GLU A 168 -0.39 5.69 19.91
C GLU A 168 0.38 6.75 19.09
N LEU A 169 0.06 6.91 17.80
CA LEU A 169 0.62 7.97 16.97
C LEU A 169 0.15 9.35 17.46
N ALA A 170 1.10 10.27 17.51
CA ALA A 170 0.84 11.68 17.83
C ALA A 170 -0.11 12.33 16.80
N ASP A 171 -0.79 13.40 17.23
CA ASP A 171 -1.78 14.10 16.40
C ASP A 171 -1.20 14.75 15.13
N ASP A 172 0.12 14.97 15.08
CA ASP A 172 0.84 15.48 13.92
C ASP A 172 1.26 14.40 12.90
N VAL A 173 0.93 13.13 13.19
CA VAL A 173 0.96 12.00 12.24
C VAL A 173 -0.47 11.55 11.94
N PRO A 174 -1.25 12.36 11.18
CA PRO A 174 -2.66 12.08 10.94
C PRO A 174 -2.84 10.78 10.15
N VAL A 175 -3.68 9.90 10.70
CA VAL A 175 -4.17 8.65 10.11
C VAL A 175 -5.66 8.51 10.42
N ALA A 176 -6.38 7.68 9.64
CA ALA A 176 -7.78 7.42 9.91
C ALA A 176 -7.96 6.77 11.29
N LYS A 177 -8.84 7.34 12.12
CA LYS A 177 -9.21 6.76 13.41
C LYS A 177 -10.22 5.63 13.20
N ILE A 178 -10.04 4.51 13.91
CA ILE A 178 -10.90 3.34 13.80
C ILE A 178 -12.15 3.50 14.67
N VAL A 179 -13.30 3.12 14.13
CA VAL A 179 -14.60 3.18 14.84
C VAL A 179 -15.02 1.78 15.29
N ALA A 180 -14.94 0.81 14.38
CA ALA A 180 -15.34 -0.57 14.66
C ALA A 180 -14.59 -1.54 13.74
N THR A 181 -14.38 -2.76 14.22
CA THR A 181 -13.78 -3.86 13.46
C THR A 181 -14.57 -5.14 13.68
N ALA A 182 -14.45 -6.07 12.73
CA ALA A 182 -14.75 -7.47 12.96
C ALA A 182 -13.79 -8.38 12.17
N GLN A 183 -13.48 -9.50 12.78
CA GLN A 183 -12.93 -10.70 12.15
C GLN A 183 -13.92 -11.85 12.22
N ALA A 184 -13.69 -12.90 11.42
CA ALA A 184 -14.55 -14.08 11.38
C ALA A 184 -14.74 -14.75 12.77
N ASP A 185 -13.78 -14.55 13.69
CA ASP A 185 -13.79 -15.12 15.04
C ASP A 185 -14.49 -14.22 16.08
N ASP A 186 -14.91 -12.99 15.71
CA ASP A 186 -15.61 -12.04 16.58
C ASP A 186 -17.11 -12.38 16.70
N VAL A 187 -17.40 -13.53 17.33
CA VAL A 187 -18.76 -14.09 17.44
C VAL A 187 -19.34 -14.10 18.86
N THR A 188 -18.63 -13.55 19.84
CA THR A 188 -19.09 -13.52 21.23
C THR A 188 -20.26 -12.56 21.41
N GLY A 189 -21.33 -13.02 22.05
CA GLY A 189 -22.53 -12.21 22.33
C GLY A 189 -23.46 -11.92 21.14
N LEU A 190 -23.16 -12.43 19.94
CA LEU A 190 -23.98 -12.24 18.74
C LEU A 190 -25.12 -13.27 18.60
N GLU A 191 -26.24 -12.82 18.04
CA GLU A 191 -27.33 -13.69 17.60
C GLU A 191 -26.91 -14.55 16.39
N VAL A 192 -27.68 -15.61 16.11
CA VAL A 192 -27.36 -16.59 15.05
C VAL A 192 -27.25 -15.91 13.67
N ASP A 193 -28.15 -14.99 13.37
CA ASP A 193 -28.18 -14.30 12.07
C ASP A 193 -27.00 -13.32 11.95
N GLU A 194 -26.63 -12.64 13.05
CA GLU A 194 -25.47 -11.74 13.09
C GLU A 194 -24.16 -12.50 12.87
N LYS A 195 -24.02 -13.69 13.46
CA LYS A 195 -22.87 -14.58 13.23
C LYS A 195 -22.78 -15.02 11.78
N ALA A 196 -23.91 -15.28 11.13
CA ALA A 196 -23.94 -15.66 9.73
C ALA A 196 -23.40 -14.54 8.82
N GLU A 197 -23.69 -13.28 9.14
CA GLU A 197 -23.21 -12.13 8.37
C GLU A 197 -21.69 -11.92 8.49
N LEU A 198 -21.10 -12.17 9.67
CA LEU A 198 -19.65 -12.02 9.91
C LEU A 198 -18.82 -13.25 9.49
N LYS A 199 -19.47 -14.36 9.13
CA LYS A 199 -18.75 -15.59 8.77
C LYS A 199 -17.86 -15.41 7.54
N GLY A 200 -16.56 -15.57 7.73
CA GLY A 200 -15.57 -15.53 6.65
C GLY A 200 -15.36 -14.14 6.06
N VAL A 201 -15.65 -13.07 6.82
CA VAL A 201 -15.31 -11.70 6.43
C VAL A 201 -14.40 -11.05 7.45
N THR A 202 -13.61 -10.09 6.99
CA THR A 202 -12.92 -9.11 7.81
C THR A 202 -13.48 -7.74 7.46
N ALA A 203 -13.82 -6.92 8.45
CA ALA A 203 -14.42 -5.62 8.22
C ALA A 203 -13.81 -4.57 9.14
N THR A 204 -13.60 -3.37 8.59
CA THR A 204 -13.11 -2.22 9.33
C THR A 204 -13.94 -0.99 8.97
N VAL A 205 -14.47 -0.31 9.98
CA VAL A 205 -15.13 0.99 9.88
C VAL A 205 -14.18 2.04 10.44
N MET A 206 -13.86 3.05 9.65
CA MET A 206 -12.89 4.09 9.97
C MET A 206 -13.38 5.49 9.59
N ALA A 207 -12.78 6.51 10.17
CA ALA A 207 -13.07 7.91 9.88
C ALA A 207 -12.85 8.24 8.39
N ASP A 208 -13.77 9.02 7.81
CA ASP A 208 -13.55 9.60 6.48
C ASP A 208 -12.66 10.85 6.56
N LEU A 209 -11.40 10.68 6.15
CA LEU A 209 -10.38 11.73 6.18
C LEU A 209 -10.69 12.92 5.26
N ARG A 210 -11.58 12.79 4.26
CA ARG A 210 -11.82 13.83 3.25
C ARG A 210 -12.37 15.14 3.82
N SER A 211 -12.90 15.09 5.04
CA SER A 211 -13.35 16.28 5.75
C SER A 211 -12.20 17.21 6.15
N GLU A 212 -11.02 16.66 6.47
CA GLU A 212 -9.83 17.41 6.83
C GLU A 212 -8.78 17.43 5.70
N PHE A 213 -8.67 16.32 4.96
CA PHE A 213 -7.76 16.12 3.84
C PHE A 213 -8.55 15.88 2.54
N PRO A 214 -9.21 16.92 1.98
CA PRO A 214 -10.13 16.76 0.86
C PRO A 214 -9.45 16.52 -0.49
N VAL A 215 -8.15 16.79 -0.61
CA VAL A 215 -7.43 16.74 -1.87
C VAL A 215 -6.68 15.40 -1.96
N PRO A 216 -7.11 14.44 -2.81
CA PRO A 216 -6.32 13.24 -3.03
C PRO A 216 -4.97 13.62 -3.65
N GLY A 217 -3.90 12.90 -3.30
CA GLY A 217 -2.54 13.13 -3.79
C GLY A 217 -2.39 13.01 -5.31
N GLY A 218 -3.38 12.42 -5.98
CA GLY A 218 -3.64 12.69 -7.39
C GLY A 218 -3.32 11.51 -8.30
N ARG A 219 -4.32 11.20 -9.12
CA ARG A 219 -4.25 10.28 -10.25
C ARG A 219 -3.32 10.89 -11.30
N ARG A 220 -2.10 10.35 -11.43
CA ARG A 220 -1.17 10.55 -12.55
C ARG A 220 -0.40 11.88 -12.64
N GLU A 221 -0.45 12.74 -11.62
CA GLU A 221 0.45 13.90 -11.54
C GLU A 221 1.28 13.79 -10.26
N SER A 222 2.57 14.08 -10.38
CA SER A 222 3.50 14.15 -9.27
C SER A 222 3.05 15.19 -8.23
N LEU A 223 3.38 14.96 -6.96
CA LEU A 223 3.08 15.88 -5.87
C LEU A 223 3.73 17.24 -6.14
N ASN A 224 3.13 18.35 -5.73
CA ASN A 224 3.85 19.63 -5.76
C ASN A 224 4.88 19.71 -4.62
N GLN A 225 5.77 20.71 -4.66
CA GLN A 225 6.83 20.87 -3.67
C GLN A 225 6.31 20.92 -2.22
N THR A 226 5.22 21.64 -1.94
CA THR A 226 4.63 21.71 -0.60
C THR A 226 4.11 20.35 -0.13
N GLN A 227 3.49 19.58 -1.03
CA GLN A 227 3.00 18.24 -0.73
C GLN A 227 4.15 17.24 -0.53
N VAL A 228 5.26 17.37 -1.29
CA VAL A 228 6.47 16.56 -1.10
C VAL A 228 7.06 16.82 0.28
N SER A 229 7.31 18.08 0.63
CA SER A 229 7.80 18.47 1.96
C SER A 229 6.90 17.95 3.09
N SER A 230 5.58 18.08 2.93
CA SER A 230 4.62 17.59 3.93
C SER A 230 4.60 16.05 4.02
N ALA A 231 4.78 15.34 2.91
CA ALA A 231 4.91 13.89 2.90
C ALA A 231 6.21 13.41 3.56
N LEU A 232 7.34 14.08 3.30
CA LEU A 232 8.61 13.80 3.97
C LEU A 232 8.51 14.05 5.47
N GLY A 233 7.91 15.18 5.87
CA GLY A 233 7.67 15.49 7.27
C GLY A 233 6.74 14.50 7.95
N TRP A 234 5.70 14.00 7.28
CA TRP A 234 4.83 12.95 7.83
C TRP A 234 5.61 11.64 8.00
N LEU A 235 6.38 11.22 6.98
CA LEU A 235 7.17 9.98 7.05
C LEU A 235 8.24 10.04 8.13
N ALA A 236 8.96 11.16 8.24
CA ALA A 236 9.99 11.33 9.28
C ALA A 236 9.40 11.22 10.69
N ARG A 237 8.23 11.81 10.93
CA ARG A 237 7.52 11.68 12.22
C ARG A 237 6.97 10.28 12.45
N PHE A 238 6.37 9.68 11.44
CA PHE A 238 5.87 8.31 11.53
C PHE A 238 7.01 7.33 11.85
N HIS A 239 8.16 7.51 11.18
CA HIS A 239 9.33 6.68 11.40
C HIS A 239 9.95 6.94 12.77
N GLY A 240 10.30 8.20 13.05
CA GLY A 240 11.00 8.60 14.28
C GLY A 240 10.18 8.32 15.54
N SER A 241 8.86 8.55 15.50
CA SER A 241 8.00 8.25 16.64
C SER A 241 8.04 6.76 16.99
N SER A 242 8.16 5.86 16.01
CA SER A 242 8.15 4.40 16.26
C SER A 242 9.29 3.92 17.16
N TRP A 243 10.43 4.62 17.19
CA TRP A 243 11.63 4.20 17.93
C TRP A 243 11.42 4.03 19.44
N GLU A 244 10.50 4.78 20.07
CA GLU A 244 10.26 4.67 21.51
C GLU A 244 9.57 3.36 21.94
N TRP A 245 8.97 2.64 20.99
CA TRP A 245 7.99 1.58 21.24
C TRP A 245 8.15 0.39 20.29
N LEU A 246 9.28 0.31 19.58
CA LEU A 246 9.61 -0.88 18.81
C LEU A 246 9.71 -2.10 19.74
N PRO A 247 9.00 -3.20 19.43
CA PRO A 247 9.14 -4.44 20.16
C PRO A 247 10.56 -4.98 20.05
N THR A 248 11.09 -5.54 21.13
CA THR A 248 12.38 -6.23 21.13
C THR A 248 12.30 -7.63 20.54
N GLU A 249 11.11 -8.26 20.60
CA GLU A 249 10.88 -9.64 20.15
C GLU A 249 10.35 -9.66 18.70
N LEU A 250 11.22 -10.06 17.77
CA LEU A 250 10.91 -10.09 16.33
C LEU A 250 9.96 -11.23 15.93
N ASP A 251 9.75 -12.23 16.79
CA ASP A 251 8.91 -13.40 16.51
C ASP A 251 7.40 -13.10 16.56
N GLU A 252 7.00 -11.96 17.16
CA GLU A 252 5.61 -11.50 17.12
C GLU A 252 5.18 -10.99 15.73
N PHE A 253 6.14 -10.61 14.89
CA PHE A 253 5.91 -10.05 13.56
C PHE A 253 5.64 -11.13 12.52
N LEU A 254 4.88 -10.77 11.49
CA LEU A 254 4.53 -11.68 10.40
C LEU A 254 5.71 -11.96 9.48
N SER A 255 6.04 -13.24 9.35
CA SER A 255 7.01 -13.74 8.38
C SER A 255 6.50 -13.63 6.93
N PRO A 256 7.36 -13.82 5.91
CA PRO A 256 6.92 -13.90 4.52
C PRO A 256 5.77 -14.91 4.34
N PRO A 257 4.79 -14.67 3.44
CA PRO A 257 3.53 -15.42 3.43
C PRO A 257 3.68 -16.95 3.34
N LEU A 258 4.61 -17.46 2.53
CA LEU A 258 4.86 -18.90 2.43
C LEU A 258 5.52 -19.48 3.70
N GLN A 259 6.40 -18.72 4.34
CA GLN A 259 7.03 -19.11 5.60
C GLN A 259 6.00 -19.11 6.73
N GLU A 260 5.17 -18.07 6.80
CA GLU A 260 4.08 -17.95 7.76
C GLU A 260 3.10 -19.12 7.64
N ALA A 261 2.68 -19.46 6.43
CA ALA A 261 1.80 -20.59 6.18
C ALA A 261 2.45 -21.94 6.53
N LYS A 262 3.77 -22.08 6.32
CA LYS A 262 4.54 -23.24 6.76
C LYS A 262 4.55 -23.35 8.29
N ILE A 263 4.90 -22.27 9.01
CA ILE A 263 4.92 -22.21 10.48
C ILE A 263 3.56 -22.64 11.05
N ARG A 264 2.47 -22.05 10.56
CA ARG A 264 1.12 -22.37 11.02
C ARG A 264 0.74 -23.82 10.77
N SER A 265 1.12 -24.37 9.61
CA SER A 265 0.81 -25.76 9.25
C SER A 265 1.62 -26.80 10.04
N GLU A 266 2.88 -26.49 10.39
CA GLU A 266 3.80 -27.44 11.02
C GLU A 266 3.81 -27.32 12.55
N GLN A 267 3.64 -26.10 13.08
CA GLN A 267 3.82 -25.79 14.50
C GLN A 267 2.51 -25.40 15.21
N GLY A 268 1.46 -25.07 14.45
CA GLY A 268 0.15 -24.69 14.96
C GLY A 268 -0.23 -23.26 14.55
N GLU A 269 -1.54 -23.02 14.35
CA GLU A 269 -2.09 -21.72 13.94
C GLU A 269 -1.71 -20.58 14.90
N ASP A 270 -1.51 -20.89 16.18
CA ASP A 270 -1.13 -19.94 17.21
C ASP A 270 0.37 -19.56 17.16
N LYS A 271 1.20 -20.26 16.38
CA LYS A 271 2.65 -20.05 16.31
C LYS A 271 3.11 -19.09 15.22
N GLY A 272 2.18 -18.66 14.38
CA GLY A 272 2.45 -17.61 13.38
C GLY A 272 2.57 -16.22 14.00
N GLY A 273 3.15 -15.29 13.25
CA GLY A 273 3.16 -13.88 13.61
C GLY A 273 1.74 -13.34 13.76
N ARG A 274 1.55 -12.38 14.66
CA ARG A 274 0.23 -11.82 15.02
C ARG A 274 0.17 -10.30 14.91
N SER A 275 1.28 -9.67 14.59
CA SER A 275 1.44 -8.23 14.44
C SER A 275 1.51 -7.83 12.95
N ILE A 276 2.16 -6.71 12.66
CA ILE A 276 2.50 -6.23 11.33
C ILE A 276 3.64 -7.05 10.69
N TRP A 277 4.05 -6.72 9.47
CA TRP A 277 5.11 -7.47 8.77
C TRP A 277 6.47 -7.34 9.46
N LEU A 278 7.21 -8.45 9.56
CA LEU A 278 8.61 -8.45 10.02
C LEU A 278 9.50 -7.69 9.05
N ASN A 279 9.29 -7.87 7.75
CA ASN A 279 9.92 -7.04 6.73
C ASN A 279 8.78 -6.32 6.01
N GLY A 280 8.59 -5.04 6.35
CA GLY A 280 7.60 -4.17 5.75
C GLY A 280 7.93 -3.91 4.29
N GLY A 281 6.94 -3.38 3.58
CA GLY A 281 7.11 -3.03 2.17
C GLY A 281 6.59 -4.07 1.19
N TYR A 282 6.15 -3.56 0.05
CA TYR A 282 5.57 -4.37 -1.02
C TYR A 282 6.59 -5.22 -1.80
N THR A 283 7.88 -4.91 -1.65
CA THR A 283 8.91 -5.20 -2.67
C THR A 283 10.03 -6.11 -2.22
N TYR A 284 10.12 -6.44 -0.93
CA TYR A 284 11.25 -7.18 -0.40
C TYR A 284 11.34 -8.59 -1.01
N LEU A 285 12.58 -9.02 -1.25
CA LEU A 285 12.92 -10.12 -2.15
C LEU A 285 12.27 -11.46 -1.78
N ALA A 286 12.09 -11.74 -0.49
CA ALA A 286 11.54 -13.02 -0.03
C ALA A 286 10.13 -13.31 -0.57
N THR A 287 9.35 -12.28 -0.92
CA THR A 287 7.99 -12.40 -1.49
C THR A 287 7.95 -12.28 -3.01
N ARG A 288 9.11 -12.11 -3.64
CA ARG A 288 9.30 -11.81 -5.07
C ARG A 288 10.33 -12.71 -5.74
N ARG A 289 10.53 -13.91 -5.21
CA ARG A 289 11.55 -14.84 -5.73
C ARG A 289 11.26 -15.28 -7.16
N LYS A 290 10.00 -15.41 -7.57
CA LYS A 290 9.62 -15.76 -8.95
C LYS A 290 10.01 -14.68 -9.94
N GLU A 291 9.76 -13.42 -9.59
CA GLU A 291 10.06 -12.28 -10.44
C GLU A 291 11.55 -12.02 -10.48
N TYR A 292 12.23 -12.13 -9.34
CA TYR A 292 13.69 -12.12 -9.30
C TYR A 292 14.31 -13.21 -10.20
N GLN A 293 13.80 -14.45 -10.15
CA GLN A 293 14.25 -15.52 -11.03
C GLN A 293 14.00 -15.19 -12.52
N SER A 294 12.91 -14.49 -12.83
CA SER A 294 12.62 -14.04 -14.19
C SER A 294 13.67 -13.01 -14.67
N LEU A 295 14.10 -12.10 -13.79
CA LEU A 295 15.20 -11.16 -14.07
C LEU A 295 16.55 -11.89 -14.26
N VAL A 296 16.84 -12.89 -13.43
CA VAL A 296 18.05 -13.73 -13.57
C VAL A 296 18.10 -14.43 -14.94
N GLU A 297 16.94 -14.83 -15.47
CA GLU A 297 16.82 -15.51 -16.76
C GLU A 297 16.83 -14.54 -17.96
N ASP A 298 16.47 -13.27 -17.76
CA ASP A 298 16.48 -12.25 -18.79
C ASP A 298 17.89 -11.71 -19.06
N LYS A 299 18.62 -12.45 -19.90
CA LYS A 299 19.97 -12.08 -20.36
C LYS A 299 20.03 -10.83 -21.24
N SER A 300 18.88 -10.27 -21.65
CA SER A 300 18.84 -9.03 -22.42
C SER A 300 18.80 -7.78 -21.54
N SER A 301 18.39 -7.95 -20.27
CA SER A 301 18.37 -6.89 -19.28
C SER A 301 19.77 -6.65 -18.72
N GLU A 302 20.25 -5.41 -18.77
CA GLU A 302 21.52 -5.02 -18.11
C GLU A 302 21.48 -5.28 -16.60
N TRP A 303 20.28 -5.20 -16.00
CA TRP A 303 20.06 -5.39 -14.58
C TRP A 303 20.24 -6.84 -14.15
N SER A 304 20.04 -7.81 -15.06
CA SER A 304 20.37 -9.21 -14.81
C SER A 304 21.87 -9.37 -14.54
N ASP A 305 22.69 -8.76 -15.39
CA ASP A 305 24.14 -8.80 -15.26
C ASP A 305 24.65 -8.00 -14.05
N ALA A 306 24.05 -6.84 -13.80
CA ALA A 306 24.49 -5.91 -12.77
C ALA A 306 24.06 -6.32 -11.35
N LEU A 307 22.86 -6.88 -11.19
CA LEU A 307 22.27 -7.14 -9.87
C LEU A 307 22.20 -8.61 -9.49
N CYS A 308 22.08 -9.53 -10.47
CA CYS A 308 21.76 -10.94 -10.20
C CYS A 308 22.97 -11.88 -10.26
N LYS A 309 24.11 -11.42 -10.79
CA LYS A 309 25.33 -12.25 -10.81
C LYS A 309 25.99 -12.31 -9.42
N PRO A 310 26.53 -13.47 -9.03
CA PRO A 310 27.29 -13.58 -7.78
C PRO A 310 28.44 -12.58 -7.73
N VAL A 311 28.62 -11.92 -6.60
CA VAL A 311 29.76 -11.04 -6.37
C VAL A 311 31.04 -11.87 -6.23
N LYS A 312 32.19 -11.29 -6.60
CA LYS A 312 33.47 -11.98 -6.54
C LYS A 312 33.75 -12.49 -5.12
N GLY A 313 33.88 -13.81 -4.97
CA GLY A 313 34.16 -14.44 -3.67
C GLY A 313 32.92 -14.77 -2.83
N SER A 314 31.70 -14.59 -3.36
CA SER A 314 30.45 -15.06 -2.74
C SER A 314 29.62 -15.89 -3.72
N CYS A 315 28.68 -16.67 -3.17
CA CYS A 315 27.60 -17.30 -3.93
C CYS A 315 26.41 -16.34 -4.14
N GLU A 316 26.34 -15.25 -3.38
CA GLU A 316 25.24 -14.29 -3.39
C GLU A 316 25.50 -13.17 -4.39
N SER A 317 24.42 -12.68 -4.97
CA SER A 317 24.39 -11.51 -5.86
C SER A 317 24.25 -10.19 -5.08
N ILE A 318 24.48 -9.05 -5.76
CA ILE A 318 24.23 -7.73 -5.15
C ILE A 318 22.76 -7.61 -4.71
N ALA A 319 21.82 -8.06 -5.54
CA ALA A 319 20.40 -8.06 -5.22
C ALA A 319 20.08 -8.81 -3.92
N GLU A 320 20.72 -9.94 -3.68
CA GLU A 320 20.50 -10.75 -2.48
C GLU A 320 21.11 -10.10 -1.24
N ILE A 321 22.32 -9.57 -1.34
CA ILE A 321 23.02 -8.92 -0.22
C ILE A 321 22.28 -7.64 0.19
N VAL A 322 21.84 -6.83 -0.77
CA VAL A 322 21.04 -5.63 -0.53
C VAL A 322 19.70 -5.97 0.14
N ALA A 323 18.99 -6.98 -0.37
CA ALA A 323 17.70 -7.38 0.22
C ALA A 323 17.87 -7.97 1.63
N ALA A 324 18.96 -8.70 1.88
CA ALA A 324 19.29 -9.21 3.20
C ALA A 324 19.62 -8.04 4.16
N PHE A 325 20.44 -7.08 3.73
CA PHE A 325 20.73 -5.88 4.52
C PHE A 325 19.47 -5.10 4.90
N LEU A 326 18.50 -4.95 4.00
CA LEU A 326 17.26 -4.24 4.30
C LEU A 326 16.26 -5.06 5.13
N THR A 327 16.53 -6.35 5.35
CA THR A 327 15.68 -7.17 6.21
C THR A 327 15.90 -6.78 7.66
N PRO A 328 14.81 -6.52 8.43
CA PRO A 328 14.94 -6.17 9.83
C PRO A 328 15.61 -7.26 10.66
N SER A 329 16.57 -6.84 11.49
CA SER A 329 17.38 -7.71 12.36
C SER A 329 17.51 -7.17 13.79
N GLY A 330 16.79 -6.09 14.12
CA GLY A 330 16.83 -5.43 15.43
C GLY A 330 17.86 -4.31 15.52
N ARG A 331 18.23 -3.69 14.39
CA ARG A 331 19.19 -2.58 14.36
C ARG A 331 18.56 -1.28 14.88
N PRO A 332 19.36 -0.35 15.45
CA PRO A 332 18.85 0.90 16.03
C PRO A 332 18.05 1.79 15.08
N PHE A 333 18.34 1.72 13.77
CA PHE A 333 17.72 2.59 12.76
C PHE A 333 16.44 2.03 12.15
N GLU A 334 16.09 0.79 12.52
CA GLU A 334 14.83 0.18 12.08
C GLU A 334 13.66 0.92 12.72
N THR A 335 12.55 0.96 12.00
CA THR A 335 11.37 1.75 12.31
C THR A 335 10.15 1.03 11.76
N TYR A 336 8.95 1.41 12.17
CA TYR A 336 7.77 1.14 11.35
C TYR A 336 7.87 1.95 10.05
N ILE A 337 7.65 1.28 8.92
CA ILE A 337 7.53 1.88 7.59
C ILE A 337 6.11 1.64 7.06
N HIS A 338 5.59 2.56 6.26
CA HIS A 338 4.28 2.45 5.61
C HIS A 338 4.27 1.30 4.57
N GLY A 339 5.36 1.16 3.81
CA GLY A 339 5.62 0.03 2.91
C GLY A 339 4.96 0.09 1.53
N ASP A 340 3.96 0.95 1.35
CA ASP A 340 3.35 1.26 0.04
C ASP A 340 3.17 2.78 -0.19
N VAL A 341 4.21 3.56 0.07
CA VAL A 341 4.16 5.03 -0.10
C VAL A 341 4.04 5.41 -1.58
N LYS A 342 3.01 6.21 -1.90
CA LYS A 342 2.76 6.80 -3.23
C LYS A 342 1.64 7.86 -3.14
N SER A 343 1.54 8.72 -4.14
CA SER A 343 0.52 9.77 -4.23
C SER A 343 -0.92 9.24 -4.22
N ASP A 344 -1.16 8.03 -4.71
CA ASP A 344 -2.47 7.38 -4.62
C ASP A 344 -2.88 7.04 -3.17
N ASN A 345 -1.90 6.82 -2.28
CA ASN A 345 -2.10 6.43 -0.88
C ASN A 345 -2.00 7.61 0.08
N LEU A 346 -2.13 8.85 -0.42
CA LEU A 346 -2.11 10.04 0.43
C LEU A 346 -3.23 11.02 0.08
N PHE A 347 -3.71 11.70 1.11
CA PHE A 347 -4.61 12.84 0.99
C PHE A 347 -3.96 14.06 1.62
N THR A 348 -4.30 15.24 1.13
CA THR A 348 -3.69 16.50 1.56
C THR A 348 -4.76 17.53 1.90
N THR A 349 -4.38 18.50 2.73
CA THR A 349 -5.16 19.74 2.91
C THR A 349 -5.24 20.51 1.59
N ARG A 350 -6.13 21.50 1.49
CA ARG A 350 -6.23 22.33 0.28
C ARG A 350 -4.95 23.11 -0.03
N SER A 351 -4.18 23.47 1.00
CA SER A 351 -2.87 24.11 0.89
C SER A 351 -1.74 23.12 0.59
N GLY A 352 -1.94 21.82 0.85
CA GLY A 352 -0.92 20.80 0.71
C GLY A 352 0.10 20.76 1.86
N ASP A 353 -0.09 21.57 2.90
CA ASP A 353 0.81 21.74 4.07
C ASP A 353 0.70 20.65 5.13
N ARG A 354 -0.29 19.77 5.01
CA ARG A 354 -0.43 18.54 5.80
C ARG A 354 -0.93 17.44 4.91
N VAL A 355 -0.46 16.22 5.19
CA VAL A 355 -0.88 15.01 4.50
C VAL A 355 -1.32 13.96 5.49
N ALA A 356 -2.17 13.04 5.06
CA ALA A 356 -2.51 11.82 5.76
C ALA A 356 -2.36 10.64 4.80
N PHE A 357 -1.60 9.63 5.22
CA PHE A 357 -1.45 8.38 4.48
C PHE A 357 -2.58 7.40 4.79
N VAL A 358 -2.87 6.53 3.82
CA VAL A 358 -3.87 5.46 3.91
C VAL A 358 -3.30 4.18 3.29
N ASP A 359 -4.00 3.06 3.51
CA ASP A 359 -3.65 1.75 2.96
C ASP A 359 -2.35 1.14 3.53
N PHE A 360 -2.35 0.93 4.86
CA PHE A 360 -1.25 0.34 5.63
C PHE A 360 -1.17 -1.20 5.52
N GLN A 361 -1.49 -1.77 4.36
CA GLN A 361 -1.46 -3.21 4.13
C GLN A 361 -0.06 -3.83 4.16
N TYR A 362 0.94 -2.99 3.91
CA TYR A 362 2.35 -3.38 3.85
C TYR A 362 3.18 -2.74 4.95
N VAL A 363 2.53 -2.21 5.99
CA VAL A 363 3.21 -1.66 7.15
C VAL A 363 3.97 -2.76 7.90
N GLY A 364 5.17 -2.46 8.34
CA GLY A 364 6.07 -3.42 8.96
C GLY A 364 7.34 -2.76 9.46
N LEU A 365 8.28 -3.54 9.97
CA LEU A 365 9.62 -3.03 10.27
C LEU A 365 10.41 -2.79 8.99
N GLY A 366 11.32 -1.83 9.03
CA GLY A 366 12.25 -1.54 7.93
C GLY A 366 13.09 -0.31 8.22
N LEU A 367 13.97 0.05 7.28
CA LEU A 367 14.61 1.35 7.29
C LEU A 367 13.71 2.36 6.57
N GLY A 368 13.51 3.54 7.17
CA GLY A 368 12.62 4.58 6.60
C GLY A 368 12.98 5.00 5.16
N VAL A 369 14.23 4.84 4.77
CA VAL A 369 14.71 5.07 3.39
C VAL A 369 14.03 4.17 2.34
N SER A 370 13.49 3.01 2.72
CA SER A 370 12.72 2.13 1.83
C SER A 370 11.43 2.80 1.36
N ASP A 371 10.76 3.53 2.25
CA ASP A 371 9.59 4.33 1.91
C ASP A 371 9.97 5.53 1.04
N LEU A 372 11.11 6.17 1.34
CA LEU A 372 11.63 7.28 0.55
C LEU A 372 11.95 6.85 -0.88
N ALA A 373 12.57 5.69 -1.09
CA ALA A 373 12.97 5.23 -2.43
C ALA A 373 11.75 5.09 -3.34
N LYS A 374 10.65 4.57 -2.76
CA LYS A 374 9.37 4.46 -3.45
C LYS A 374 8.70 5.81 -3.67
N LEU A 375 8.67 6.69 -2.66
CA LEU A 375 8.11 8.04 -2.79
C LEU A 375 8.81 8.85 -3.88
N PHE A 376 10.15 8.88 -3.86
CA PHE A 376 10.97 9.64 -4.79
C PHE A 376 10.77 9.14 -6.21
N THR A 377 10.64 7.83 -6.39
CA THR A 377 10.41 7.27 -7.72
C THR A 377 8.96 7.48 -8.20
N CYS A 378 7.97 7.30 -7.33
CA CYS A 378 6.57 7.21 -7.74
C CYS A 378 5.80 8.54 -7.67
N SER A 379 6.31 9.55 -6.95
CA SER A 379 5.47 10.67 -6.53
C SER A 379 6.18 12.01 -6.43
N VAL A 380 7.50 12.04 -6.23
CA VAL A 380 8.27 13.29 -6.28
C VAL A 380 8.47 13.68 -7.75
N PRO A 381 8.17 14.92 -8.16
CA PRO A 381 8.51 15.43 -9.48
C PRO A 381 10.03 15.36 -9.75
N GLN A 382 10.41 14.97 -10.97
CA GLN A 382 11.82 14.84 -11.34
C GLN A 382 12.60 16.16 -11.20
N ASP A 383 11.97 17.31 -11.48
CA ASP A 383 12.56 18.66 -11.33
C ASP A 383 12.90 19.04 -9.88
N LEU A 384 12.35 18.33 -8.89
CA LEU A 384 12.78 18.47 -7.49
C LEU A 384 13.97 17.57 -7.12
N LEU A 385 14.28 16.56 -7.94
CA LEU A 385 15.36 15.60 -7.71
C LEU A 385 16.67 16.02 -8.37
N VAL A 386 16.58 16.58 -9.57
CA VAL A 386 17.74 16.98 -10.40
C VAL A 386 17.75 18.48 -10.64
N SER A 387 18.93 19.06 -10.85
CA SER A 387 19.04 20.46 -11.28
C SER A 387 18.42 20.66 -12.66
N GLU A 388 17.85 21.85 -12.89
CA GLU A 388 17.30 22.28 -14.18
C GLU A 388 18.42 22.46 -15.23
N ASP A 389 18.97 21.36 -15.74
CA ASP A 389 19.70 21.36 -17.01
C ASP A 389 18.74 20.94 -18.13
N ASP A 390 18.80 21.62 -19.27
CA ASP A 390 17.89 21.51 -20.42
C ASP A 390 18.05 20.21 -21.25
N GLY A 391 18.77 19.22 -20.70
CA GLY A 391 19.13 17.97 -21.35
C GLY A 391 18.41 16.74 -20.78
N SER A 392 18.48 15.64 -21.53
CA SER A 392 18.15 14.30 -21.01
C SER A 392 19.06 13.94 -19.84
N LEU A 393 18.55 13.17 -18.87
CA LEU A 393 19.38 12.66 -17.78
C LEU A 393 20.58 11.86 -18.33
N PRO A 394 21.77 11.98 -17.72
CA PRO A 394 22.92 11.16 -18.10
C PRO A 394 22.65 9.68 -17.79
N GLU A 395 23.38 8.77 -18.44
CA GLU A 395 23.28 7.32 -18.16
C GLU A 395 23.64 6.97 -16.71
N GLU A 396 24.50 7.78 -16.09
CA GLU A 396 24.94 7.67 -14.70
C GLU A 396 24.81 9.03 -14.02
N LEU A 397 24.21 9.04 -12.84
CA LEU A 397 23.92 10.26 -12.09
C LEU A 397 24.37 10.08 -10.65
N ALA A 398 25.26 10.95 -10.15
CA ALA A 398 25.56 11.04 -8.73
C ALA A 398 24.39 11.72 -7.98
N MET A 399 24.37 11.68 -6.65
CA MET A 399 23.35 12.40 -5.88
C MET A 399 23.46 13.91 -6.14
N GLU A 400 22.40 14.48 -6.70
CA GLU A 400 22.31 15.90 -7.01
C GLU A 400 21.80 16.73 -5.82
N SER A 401 21.90 18.05 -5.94
CA SER A 401 21.48 18.98 -4.88
C SER A 401 19.99 18.90 -4.51
N GLY A 402 19.11 18.57 -5.48
CA GLY A 402 17.68 18.40 -5.26
C GLY A 402 17.37 17.18 -4.39
N GLU A 403 17.82 16.00 -4.83
CA GLU A 403 17.77 14.75 -4.05
C GLU A 403 18.34 14.95 -2.64
N ARG A 404 19.55 15.52 -2.53
CA ARG A 404 20.21 15.79 -1.25
C ARG A 404 19.34 16.65 -0.34
N LYS A 405 18.77 17.74 -0.84
CA LYS A 405 17.96 18.67 -0.06
C LYS A 405 16.72 17.99 0.54
N LEU A 406 16.03 17.15 -0.24
CA LEU A 406 14.85 16.43 0.24
C LEU A 406 15.22 15.38 1.31
N LEU A 407 16.34 14.71 1.14
CA LEU A 407 16.89 13.78 2.12
C LEU A 407 17.30 14.48 3.43
N GLU A 408 17.94 15.65 3.34
CA GLU A 408 18.28 16.48 4.49
C GLU A 408 17.01 16.97 5.22
N GLU A 409 15.96 17.37 4.48
CA GLU A 409 14.68 17.76 5.08
C GLU A 409 14.03 16.62 5.89
N TYR A 410 14.00 15.41 5.33
CA TYR A 410 13.54 14.22 6.02
C TYR A 410 14.39 13.91 7.26
N LEU A 411 15.72 13.88 7.10
CA LEU A 411 16.63 13.49 8.18
C LEU A 411 16.63 14.49 9.33
N ASN A 412 16.55 15.80 9.04
CA ASN A 412 16.44 16.84 10.07
C ASN A 412 15.19 16.65 10.92
N THR A 413 14.04 16.32 10.31
CA THR A 413 12.81 16.04 11.05
C THR A 413 12.93 14.73 11.85
N LEU A 414 13.61 13.72 11.29
CA LEU A 414 13.83 12.45 11.96
C LEU A 414 14.73 12.60 13.21
N HIS A 415 15.74 13.48 13.14
CA HIS A 415 16.64 13.75 14.26
C HIS A 415 15.95 14.37 15.48
N GLU A 416 14.80 15.05 15.30
CA GLU A 416 13.97 15.52 16.42
C GLU A 416 13.53 14.36 17.34
N PHE A 417 13.42 13.14 16.79
CA PHE A 417 13.08 11.92 17.54
C PHE A 417 14.32 11.11 17.94
N ALA A 418 15.39 11.20 17.15
CA ALA A 418 16.63 10.44 17.38
C ALA A 418 17.26 10.79 18.73
N ASP A 419 17.20 12.07 19.12
CA ASP A 419 17.68 12.55 20.42
C ASP A 419 16.93 11.91 21.60
N MET A 420 15.63 11.63 21.44
CA MET A 420 14.82 10.97 22.48
C MET A 420 15.12 9.47 22.57
N ALA A 421 15.48 8.86 21.44
CA ALA A 421 15.78 7.43 21.33
C ALA A 421 17.27 7.08 21.52
N ASP A 422 18.14 8.06 21.77
CA ASP A 422 19.61 7.91 21.85
C ASP A 422 20.22 7.24 20.58
N ILE A 423 19.68 7.62 19.41
CA ILE A 423 20.11 7.11 18.10
C ILE A 423 21.00 8.15 17.41
N ASP A 424 22.26 7.81 17.18
CA ASP A 424 23.15 8.60 16.31
C ASP A 424 23.04 8.10 14.86
N TYR A 425 22.35 8.86 14.01
CA TYR A 425 22.18 8.53 12.59
C TYR A 425 22.86 9.56 11.69
N PRO A 426 24.20 9.47 11.50
CA PRO A 426 24.95 10.46 10.75
C PRO A 426 24.62 10.41 9.25
N TRP A 427 24.77 11.56 8.59
CA TRP A 427 24.48 11.72 7.16
C TRP A 427 25.12 10.64 6.28
N ASP A 428 26.40 10.32 6.50
CA ASP A 428 27.13 9.36 5.66
C ASP A 428 26.54 7.95 5.76
N LEU A 429 26.14 7.51 6.96
CA LEU A 429 25.47 6.22 7.15
C LEU A 429 24.06 6.23 6.56
N PHE A 430 23.31 7.32 6.77
CA PHE A 430 21.99 7.51 6.17
C PHE A 430 22.05 7.41 4.64
N VAL A 431 23.04 8.02 4.00
CA VAL A 431 23.26 7.91 2.55
C VAL A 431 23.53 6.47 2.14
N ARG A 432 24.33 5.70 2.88
CA ARG A 432 24.55 4.28 2.58
C ARG A 432 23.26 3.45 2.65
N HIS A 433 22.41 3.71 3.64
CA HIS A 433 21.09 3.08 3.72
C HIS A 433 20.19 3.50 2.55
N TRP A 434 20.18 4.79 2.21
CA TRP A 434 19.43 5.34 1.08
C TRP A 434 19.82 4.71 -0.26
N GLU A 435 21.11 4.66 -0.56
CA GLU A 435 21.66 4.05 -1.78
C GLU A 435 21.26 2.57 -1.86
N THR A 436 21.31 1.86 -0.73
CA THR A 436 20.92 0.45 -0.64
C THR A 436 19.42 0.26 -0.91
N ALA A 437 18.56 1.14 -0.38
CA ALA A 437 17.13 1.14 -0.67
C ALA A 437 16.82 1.41 -2.15
N LEU A 438 17.54 2.34 -2.80
CA LEU A 438 17.41 2.60 -4.23
C LEU A 438 17.80 1.38 -5.07
N VAL A 439 18.89 0.69 -4.71
CA VAL A 439 19.33 -0.53 -5.41
C VAL A 439 18.28 -1.65 -5.27
N ASP A 440 17.68 -1.86 -4.09
CA ASP A 440 16.61 -2.86 -3.93
C ASP A 440 15.35 -2.49 -4.72
N TRP A 441 14.99 -1.21 -4.71
CA TRP A 441 13.84 -0.71 -5.45
C TRP A 441 14.03 -0.88 -6.96
N CYS A 442 15.24 -0.61 -7.48
CA CYS A 442 15.60 -0.87 -8.87
C CYS A 442 15.58 -2.35 -9.21
N ARG A 443 16.11 -3.22 -8.34
CA ARG A 443 15.98 -4.68 -8.50
C ARG A 443 14.52 -5.08 -8.64
N PHE A 444 13.65 -4.56 -7.77
CA PHE A 444 12.23 -4.86 -7.83
C PHE A 444 11.61 -4.40 -9.16
N GLN A 445 11.82 -3.15 -9.59
CA GLN A 445 11.29 -2.65 -10.86
C GLN A 445 11.86 -3.41 -12.06
N ALA A 446 13.15 -3.75 -12.08
CA ALA A 446 13.76 -4.54 -13.14
C ALA A 446 13.11 -5.93 -13.28
N SER A 447 12.65 -6.52 -12.16
CA SER A 447 11.98 -7.82 -12.15
C SER A 447 10.48 -7.80 -12.44
N TRP A 448 9.83 -6.64 -12.32
CA TRP A 448 8.37 -6.50 -12.35
C TRP A 448 7.85 -5.57 -13.47
N GLY A 449 8.67 -4.62 -13.89
CA GLY A 449 8.34 -3.51 -14.78
C GLY A 449 8.74 -2.17 -14.15
N PHE A 450 9.15 -1.21 -14.98
CA PHE A 450 9.53 0.12 -14.52
C PHE A 450 8.39 1.14 -14.61
N TRP A 451 8.34 2.08 -13.66
CA TRP A 451 7.42 3.22 -13.66
C TRP A 451 7.91 4.37 -12.78
N GLY A 452 7.34 5.57 -13.02
CA GLY A 452 7.70 6.79 -12.30
C GLY A 452 8.97 7.41 -12.87
N ASN A 453 9.83 7.92 -11.99
CA ASN A 453 11.13 8.49 -12.34
C ASN A 453 12.15 7.40 -12.70
N THR A 454 11.82 6.57 -13.71
CA THR A 454 12.63 5.42 -14.15
C THR A 454 14.03 5.85 -14.56
N GLU A 455 14.16 6.85 -15.42
CA GLU A 455 15.47 7.30 -15.93
C GLU A 455 16.38 7.78 -14.79
N TRP A 456 15.81 8.52 -13.82
CA TRP A 456 16.53 8.94 -12.62
C TRP A 456 16.96 7.75 -11.76
N LEU A 457 16.05 6.82 -11.46
CA LEU A 457 16.35 5.63 -10.65
C LEU A 457 17.47 4.81 -11.28
N GLU A 458 17.35 4.51 -12.57
CA GLU A 458 18.34 3.74 -13.31
C GLU A 458 19.70 4.46 -13.32
N ALA A 459 19.75 5.76 -13.62
CA ALA A 459 20.99 6.52 -13.63
C ALA A 459 21.66 6.60 -12.24
N ARG A 460 20.87 6.79 -11.17
CA ARG A 460 21.37 6.76 -9.79
C ARG A 460 21.94 5.39 -9.43
N VAL A 461 21.23 4.31 -9.76
CA VAL A 461 21.67 2.94 -9.44
C VAL A 461 22.92 2.55 -10.24
N ARG A 462 23.04 2.93 -11.52
CA ARG A 462 24.29 2.71 -12.29
C ARG A 462 25.48 3.40 -11.61
N SER A 463 25.30 4.63 -11.12
CA SER A 463 26.32 5.37 -10.36
C SER A 463 26.67 4.70 -9.03
N ILE A 464 25.67 4.34 -8.21
CA ILE A 464 25.85 3.66 -6.92
C ILE A 464 26.58 2.33 -7.11
N LEU A 465 26.15 1.54 -8.09
CA LEU A 465 26.82 0.28 -8.38
C LEU A 465 28.28 0.52 -8.71
N LYS A 466 28.69 1.60 -9.38
CA LYS A 466 30.10 1.87 -9.67
C LYS A 466 30.91 2.44 -8.50
N ASP A 467 30.28 2.87 -7.40
CA ASP A 467 30.98 3.31 -6.20
C ASP A 467 31.65 2.12 -5.49
N GLU A 468 32.98 2.05 -5.56
CA GLU A 468 33.77 1.03 -4.87
C GLU A 468 33.61 1.13 -3.34
N GLY A 469 33.49 2.34 -2.78
CA GLY A 469 33.29 2.55 -1.35
C GLY A 469 31.93 2.06 -0.87
N TRP A 470 30.86 2.23 -1.66
CA TRP A 470 29.55 1.64 -1.35
C TRP A 470 29.61 0.10 -1.36
N ARG A 471 30.23 -0.48 -2.40
CA ARG A 471 30.37 -1.94 -2.51
C ARG A 471 31.17 -2.54 -1.35
N GLU A 472 32.30 -1.94 -1.01
CA GLU A 472 33.12 -2.38 0.12
C GLU A 472 32.37 -2.25 1.44
N TRP A 473 31.65 -1.14 1.65
CA TRP A 473 30.80 -0.95 2.81
C TRP A 473 29.72 -2.04 2.91
N LEU A 474 28.95 -2.28 1.84
CA LEU A 474 27.87 -3.27 1.82
C LEU A 474 28.39 -4.68 2.12
N LEU A 475 29.53 -5.07 1.53
CA LEU A 475 30.16 -6.36 1.78
C LEU A 475 30.69 -6.47 3.21
N ALA A 476 31.16 -5.38 3.81
CA ALA A 476 31.58 -5.36 5.20
C ALA A 476 30.40 -5.59 6.16
N GLN A 477 29.22 -5.00 5.88
CA GLN A 477 28.00 -5.24 6.69
C GLN A 477 27.59 -6.73 6.69
N ARG A 478 27.80 -7.41 5.56
CA ARG A 478 27.58 -8.86 5.46
C ARG A 478 28.51 -9.64 6.39
N ASP A 479 29.79 -9.28 6.39
CA ASP A 479 30.81 -10.03 7.10
C ASP A 479 30.82 -9.79 8.62
N THR A 480 30.29 -8.65 9.08
CA THR A 480 30.12 -8.32 10.51
C THR A 480 28.94 -9.07 11.16
N GLY A 481 28.10 -9.75 10.37
CA GLY A 481 26.87 -10.38 10.84
C GLY A 481 25.74 -9.38 11.13
N GLU A 482 25.83 -8.18 10.55
CA GLU A 482 24.73 -7.19 10.56
C GLU A 482 23.67 -7.50 9.48
N ILE A 483 23.92 -8.54 8.65
CA ILE A 483 23.03 -9.11 7.62
C ILE A 483 22.67 -10.55 7.96
#